data_AF-A0A0A0BHC9-F1
#
_entry.id   AF-A0A0A0BHC9-F1
#
_cell.length_a   1.000
_cell.length_b   1.000
_cell.length_c   1.000
_cell.angle_alpha   90.00
_cell.angle_beta   90.00
_cell.angle_gamma   90.00
#
_symmetry.space_group_name_H-M   'P 1'
#
loop_
_entity.id
_entity.type
_entity.pdbx_description
1 polymer ?
#
loop_
_entity_poly.entity_id
_entity_poly.type
_entity_poly.pdbx_seq_one_letter_code
_entity_poly.pdbx_strand_id
1 'polypeptide(L)'
;MMTEHAVLFSSVAVMAEFHPQAKALRFWRDEQDNSLQSRVEFYDAPLQALEELEADIAIVSRDLSDAVIPDFHSFCQDIEIIFDGGQPSGPIAALTKLDWPRFRRISAYAQYWKLHNPREVNKLLTFIMGIPLYSCLVGELIVQRHSEEEQEILSQIEQPGGVYIIGVNRFRQLFQEDIDNAFNEAKMLVSTFRGTRSENAARIVNGMLDSMRMKPS
;
A
#
# COMPACT_ATOMS: atom_id res chain seq x y z
N MET A 1 -16.21 -0.35 1.90
CA MET A 1 -15.35 0.00 3.05
C MET A 1 -14.62 -1.26 3.44
N MET A 2 -13.31 -1.21 3.69
CA MET A 2 -12.53 -2.39 4.09
C MET A 2 -12.98 -2.89 5.46
N THR A 3 -12.91 -4.19 5.69
CA THR A 3 -13.16 -4.79 7.01
C THR A 3 -12.02 -4.46 7.97
N GLU A 4 -12.27 -4.51 9.28
CA GLU A 4 -11.23 -4.26 10.30
C GLU A 4 -10.02 -5.20 10.13
N HIS A 5 -10.27 -6.47 9.80
CA HIS A 5 -9.21 -7.46 9.52
C HIS A 5 -8.44 -7.13 8.23
N ALA A 6 -9.12 -6.66 7.18
CA ALA A 6 -8.44 -6.28 5.95
C ALA A 6 -7.53 -5.06 6.19
N VAL A 7 -7.98 -4.09 7.00
CA VAL A 7 -7.15 -2.95 7.42
C VAL A 7 -5.94 -3.42 8.23
N LEU A 8 -6.12 -4.41 9.12
CA LEU A 8 -5.04 -4.99 9.93
C LEU A 8 -3.90 -5.53 9.07
N PHE A 9 -4.19 -6.35 8.06
CA PHE A 9 -3.17 -6.90 7.16
C PHE A 9 -2.64 -5.84 6.17
N SER A 10 -3.51 -4.98 5.65
CA SER A 10 -3.14 -3.93 4.70
C SER A 10 -2.11 -2.96 5.29
N SER A 11 -2.29 -2.54 6.54
CA SER A 11 -1.42 -1.56 7.22
C SER A 11 0.03 -1.99 7.37
N VAL A 12 0.31 -3.30 7.29
CA VAL A 12 1.68 -3.84 7.36
C VAL A 12 2.23 -4.29 6.00
N ALA A 13 1.37 -4.55 5.00
CA ALA A 13 1.75 -5.19 3.74
C ALA A 13 2.88 -4.46 3.00
N VAL A 14 2.77 -3.14 2.81
CA VAL A 14 3.78 -2.34 2.11
C VAL A 14 5.13 -2.38 2.82
N MET A 15 5.11 -2.16 4.13
CA MET A 15 6.34 -2.14 4.92
C MET A 15 6.96 -3.53 4.99
N ALA A 16 6.14 -4.58 5.13
CA ALA A 16 6.56 -5.96 5.11
C ALA A 16 7.23 -6.34 3.80
N GLU A 17 6.76 -5.83 2.66
CA GLU A 17 7.28 -6.20 1.34
C GLU A 17 8.46 -5.34 0.89
N PHE A 18 8.39 -4.02 1.11
CA PHE A 18 9.30 -3.06 0.48
C PHE A 18 10.30 -2.38 1.42
N HIS A 19 10.11 -2.43 2.75
CA HIS A 19 11.04 -1.77 3.66
C HIS A 19 12.28 -2.64 3.93
N PRO A 20 13.51 -2.16 3.66
CA PRO A 20 14.73 -2.98 3.70
C PRO A 20 15.06 -3.54 5.10
N GLN A 21 14.56 -2.87 6.15
CA GLN A 21 14.77 -3.30 7.53
C GLN A 21 13.57 -4.02 8.17
N ALA A 22 12.50 -4.31 7.41
CA ALA A 22 11.35 -5.01 7.99
C ALA A 22 11.75 -6.41 8.47
N LYS A 23 11.57 -6.66 9.77
CA LYS A 23 12.02 -7.88 10.45
C LYS A 23 10.85 -8.80 10.78
N ALA A 24 9.85 -8.24 11.44
CA ALA A 24 8.69 -8.98 11.92
C ALA A 24 7.44 -8.10 11.87
N LEU A 25 6.29 -8.74 11.91
CA LEU A 25 4.99 -8.11 12.04
C LEU A 25 4.43 -8.48 13.40
N ARG A 26 3.88 -7.49 14.09
CA ARG A 26 3.18 -7.69 15.34
C ARG A 26 1.73 -7.26 15.14
N PHE A 27 0.82 -8.16 15.50
CA PHE A 27 -0.61 -7.92 15.57
C PHE A 27 -1.04 -8.03 17.04
N TRP A 28 -1.94 -7.15 17.49
CA TRP A 28 -2.46 -7.23 18.85
C TRP A 28 -3.85 -6.61 18.97
N ARG A 29 -4.55 -6.97 20.05
CA ARG A 29 -5.78 -6.31 20.50
C ARG A 29 -5.44 -5.39 21.66
N ASP A 30 -5.69 -4.09 21.52
CA ASP A 30 -5.40 -3.13 22.58
C ASP A 30 -6.26 -3.40 23.83
N GLU A 31 -5.67 -3.34 25.02
CA GLU A 31 -6.37 -3.64 26.27
C GLU A 31 -7.34 -2.53 26.69
N GLN A 32 -7.11 -1.29 26.25
CA GLN A 32 -7.87 -0.12 26.70
C GLN A 32 -9.14 0.09 25.89
N ASP A 33 -9.02 0.06 24.56
CA ASP A 33 -10.13 0.35 23.65
C ASP A 33 -10.60 -0.86 22.83
N ASN A 34 -9.98 -2.03 23.05
CA ASN A 34 -10.28 -3.26 22.34
C ASN A 34 -10.19 -3.11 20.80
N SER A 35 -9.32 -2.24 20.30
CA SER A 35 -9.08 -2.09 18.86
C SER A 35 -8.04 -3.09 18.36
N LEU A 36 -8.19 -3.54 17.10
CA LEU A 36 -7.15 -4.30 16.42
C LEU A 36 -6.03 -3.36 15.95
N GLN A 37 -4.80 -3.77 16.25
CA GLN A 37 -3.62 -2.98 16.00
C GLN A 37 -2.53 -3.84 15.34
N SER A 38 -1.72 -3.19 14.52
CA SER A 38 -0.58 -3.84 13.89
C SER A 38 0.60 -2.88 13.75
N ARG A 39 1.79 -3.44 13.66
CA ARG A 39 3.02 -2.70 13.39
C ARG A 39 4.07 -3.60 12.77
N VAL A 40 4.99 -2.98 12.04
CA VAL A 40 6.21 -3.63 11.56
C VAL A 40 7.34 -3.34 12.54
N GLU A 41 8.01 -4.39 12.97
CA GLU A 41 9.25 -4.34 13.75
C GLU A 41 10.43 -4.26 12.78
N PHE A 42 11.39 -3.37 13.06
CA PHE A 42 12.55 -3.16 12.20
C PHE A 42 13.84 -3.70 12.83
N TYR A 43 14.83 -4.00 11.99
CA TYR A 43 16.21 -4.12 12.46
C TYR A 43 16.73 -2.76 12.92
N ASP A 44 17.49 -2.74 14.01
CA ASP A 44 18.18 -1.56 14.49
C ASP A 44 19.56 -1.49 13.81
N ALA A 45 19.57 -0.97 12.58
CA ALA A 45 20.78 -0.81 11.78
C ALA A 45 20.73 0.54 11.04
N PRO A 46 21.88 1.15 10.69
CA PRO A 46 21.90 2.27 9.78
C PRO A 46 21.52 1.82 8.35
N LEU A 47 20.77 2.65 7.63
CA LEU A 47 20.46 2.45 6.21
C LEU A 47 21.56 3.04 5.34
N GLN A 48 21.87 2.39 4.22
CA GLN A 48 22.64 3.01 3.15
C GLN A 48 21.76 3.95 2.32
N ALA A 49 22.36 4.90 1.60
CA ALA A 49 21.62 5.93 0.86
C ALA A 49 20.56 5.40 -0.12
N LEU A 50 20.80 4.23 -0.75
CA LEU A 50 19.78 3.60 -1.61
C LEU A 50 18.62 3.03 -0.79
N GLU A 51 18.93 2.36 0.31
CA GLU A 51 17.94 1.77 1.22
C GLU A 51 17.12 2.87 1.93
N GLU A 52 17.70 4.05 2.16
CA GLU A 52 16.96 5.24 2.65
C GLU A 52 15.87 5.67 1.67
N LEU A 53 16.16 5.67 0.36
CA LEU A 53 15.17 6.00 -0.66
C LEU A 53 14.07 4.92 -0.74
N GLU A 54 14.44 3.65 -0.67
CA GLU A 54 13.48 2.53 -0.65
C GLU A 54 12.58 2.60 0.59
N ALA A 55 13.15 2.90 1.76
CA ALA A 55 12.41 3.12 2.99
C ALA A 55 11.46 4.32 2.89
N ASP A 56 11.92 5.45 2.35
CA ASP A 56 11.09 6.64 2.14
C ASP A 56 9.91 6.35 1.19
N ILE A 57 10.15 5.59 0.11
CA ILE A 57 9.09 5.15 -0.81
C ILE A 57 8.09 4.25 -0.09
N ALA A 58 8.54 3.25 0.66
CA ALA A 58 7.66 2.33 1.38
C ALA A 58 6.79 3.08 2.41
N ILE A 59 7.37 4.00 3.18
CA ILE A 59 6.64 4.81 4.17
C ILE A 59 5.57 5.67 3.50
N VAL A 60 5.94 6.39 2.44
CA VAL A 60 5.00 7.24 1.70
C VAL A 60 3.91 6.41 1.05
N SER A 61 4.24 5.27 0.43
CA SER A 61 3.24 4.42 -0.19
C SER A 61 2.25 3.83 0.81
N ARG A 62 2.70 3.48 2.03
CA ARG A 62 1.78 3.09 3.11
C ARG A 62 0.82 4.22 3.47
N ASP A 63 1.32 5.45 3.62
CA ASP A 63 0.48 6.59 4.00
C ASP A 63 -0.52 6.98 2.90
N LEU A 64 -0.16 6.73 1.63
CA LEU A 64 -1.02 6.98 0.48
C LEU A 64 -2.17 5.98 0.34
N SER A 65 -2.10 4.79 0.98
CA SER A 65 -3.12 3.74 0.86
C SER A 65 -4.53 4.24 1.23
N ASP A 66 -4.64 5.15 2.19
CA ASP A 66 -5.91 5.74 2.63
C ASP A 66 -6.58 6.62 1.55
N ALA A 67 -5.84 7.07 0.54
CA ALA A 67 -6.35 7.91 -0.55
C ALA A 67 -6.72 7.13 -1.83
N VAL A 68 -6.38 5.84 -1.90
CA VAL A 68 -6.57 4.99 -3.08
C VAL A 68 -8.06 4.70 -3.33
N ILE A 69 -8.80 4.46 -2.25
CA ILE A 69 -10.19 4.02 -2.28
C ILE A 69 -11.07 5.15 -1.72
N PRO A 70 -12.22 5.46 -2.33
CA PRO A 70 -12.91 4.71 -3.39
C PRO A 70 -12.52 5.07 -4.82
N ASP A 71 -11.71 6.11 -5.05
CA ASP A 71 -11.47 6.65 -6.39
C ASP A 71 -9.99 6.55 -6.81
N PHE A 72 -9.61 5.39 -7.31
CA PHE A 72 -8.24 5.10 -7.73
C PHE A 72 -7.82 5.92 -8.95
N HIS A 73 -8.74 6.22 -9.85
CA HIS A 73 -8.46 7.09 -10.98
C HIS A 73 -8.07 8.50 -10.53
N SER A 74 -8.87 9.13 -9.67
CA SER A 74 -8.57 10.46 -9.14
C SER A 74 -7.30 10.46 -8.30
N PHE A 75 -7.06 9.40 -7.52
CA PHE A 75 -5.79 9.20 -6.82
C PHE A 75 -4.58 9.22 -7.78
N CYS A 76 -4.64 8.44 -8.87
CA CYS A 76 -3.56 8.41 -9.87
C CYS A 76 -3.34 9.77 -10.53
N GLN A 77 -4.41 10.50 -10.85
CA GLN A 77 -4.30 11.86 -11.41
C GLN A 77 -3.63 12.83 -10.44
N ASP A 78 -3.97 12.76 -9.15
CA ASP A 78 -3.37 13.61 -8.12
C ASP A 78 -1.86 13.32 -7.98
N ILE A 79 -1.44 12.04 -8.06
CA ILE A 79 -0.01 11.68 -8.14
C ILE A 79 0.67 12.32 -9.35
N GLU A 80 0.10 12.21 -10.56
CA GLU A 80 0.69 12.82 -11.76
C GLU A 80 0.84 14.34 -11.61
N ILE A 81 -0.19 15.02 -11.10
CA ILE A 81 -0.19 16.47 -10.87
C ILE A 81 0.94 16.85 -9.90
N ILE A 82 1.07 16.16 -8.77
CA ILE A 82 2.08 16.45 -7.75
C ILE A 82 3.49 16.21 -8.28
N PHE A 83 3.68 15.13 -9.05
CA PHE A 83 4.98 14.81 -9.65
C PHE A 83 5.32 15.71 -10.84
N ASP A 84 4.36 16.48 -11.35
CA ASP A 84 4.55 17.54 -12.33
C ASP A 84 4.72 18.93 -11.70
N GLY A 85 4.76 19.01 -10.36
CA GLY A 85 4.98 20.26 -9.61
C GLY A 85 3.70 20.99 -9.20
N GLY A 86 2.54 20.38 -9.44
CA GLY A 86 1.26 20.85 -8.97
C GLY A 86 1.06 20.69 -7.46
N GLN A 87 0.07 21.40 -6.91
CA GLN A 87 -0.37 21.19 -5.54
C GLN A 87 -1.35 20.02 -5.48
N PRO A 88 -1.36 19.26 -4.37
CA PRO A 88 -2.36 18.21 -4.15
C PRO A 88 -3.75 18.86 -4.15
N SER A 89 -4.67 18.31 -4.93
CA SER A 89 -6.03 18.84 -5.07
C SER A 89 -7.11 17.77 -5.07
N GLY A 90 -6.70 16.51 -5.15
CA GLY A 90 -7.57 15.34 -5.11
C GLY A 90 -7.52 14.61 -3.77
N PRO A 91 -7.69 13.28 -3.77
CA PRO A 91 -7.76 12.45 -2.56
C PRO A 91 -6.55 12.61 -1.61
N ILE A 92 -5.37 12.92 -2.13
CA ILE A 92 -4.14 13.02 -1.32
C ILE A 92 -4.15 14.28 -0.45
N ALA A 93 -4.84 15.35 -0.89
CA ALA A 93 -4.97 16.58 -0.12
C ALA A 93 -5.72 16.39 1.20
N ALA A 94 -6.54 15.34 1.31
CA ALA A 94 -7.30 15.00 2.51
C ALA A 94 -6.49 14.19 3.55
N LEU A 95 -5.29 13.72 3.20
CA LEU A 95 -4.47 12.89 4.09
C LEU A 95 -3.84 13.72 5.20
N THR A 96 -4.22 13.42 6.45
CA THR A 96 -3.68 14.06 7.65
C THR A 96 -2.41 13.41 8.18
N LYS A 97 -2.19 12.13 7.85
CA LYS A 97 -1.07 11.32 8.35
C LYS A 97 0.12 11.20 7.40
N LEU A 98 0.01 11.76 6.18
CA LEU A 98 1.05 11.66 5.17
C LEU A 98 2.33 12.38 5.60
N ASP A 99 3.47 11.70 5.51
CA ASP A 99 4.80 12.31 5.63
C ASP A 99 5.10 13.20 4.41
N TRP A 100 4.54 14.42 4.43
CA TRP A 100 4.72 15.42 3.38
C TRP A 100 6.19 15.74 3.08
N PRO A 101 7.09 15.89 4.07
CA PRO A 101 8.51 16.08 3.80
C PRO A 101 9.12 14.97 2.94
N ARG A 102 8.89 13.69 3.27
CA ARG A 102 9.36 12.55 2.45
C ARG A 102 8.75 12.57 1.06
N PHE A 103 7.43 12.74 0.99
CA PHE A 103 6.73 12.70 -0.28
C PHE A 103 7.20 13.81 -1.24
N ARG A 104 7.43 15.02 -0.72
CA ARG A 104 7.97 16.15 -1.51
C ARG A 104 9.40 15.91 -1.98
N ARG A 105 10.23 15.18 -1.22
CA ARG A 105 11.57 14.81 -1.70
C ARG A 105 11.50 13.85 -2.88
N ILE A 106 10.62 12.84 -2.81
CA ILE A 106 10.40 11.89 -3.89
C ILE A 106 9.88 12.61 -5.14
N SER A 107 8.91 13.51 -5.01
CA SER A 107 8.37 14.26 -6.15
C SER A 107 9.40 15.22 -6.75
N ALA A 108 10.18 15.93 -5.93
CA ALA A 108 11.25 16.80 -6.42
C ALA A 108 12.35 16.01 -7.15
N TYR A 109 12.72 14.83 -6.64
CA TYR A 109 13.64 13.91 -7.31
C TYR A 109 13.10 13.51 -8.70
N ALA A 110 11.83 13.13 -8.78
CA ALA A 110 11.18 12.76 -10.02
C ALA A 110 11.17 13.93 -11.03
N GLN A 111 10.85 15.14 -10.58
CA GLN A 111 10.84 16.35 -11.42
C GLN A 111 12.23 16.67 -11.99
N TYR A 112 13.26 16.58 -11.17
CA TYR A 112 14.66 16.80 -11.59
C TYR A 112 15.09 15.80 -12.68
N TRP A 113 14.75 14.53 -12.49
CA TRP A 113 15.12 13.47 -13.44
C TRP A 113 14.20 13.37 -14.66
N LYS A 114 13.05 14.04 -14.69
CA LYS A 114 12.05 13.90 -15.77
C LYS A 114 12.63 14.20 -17.16
N LEU A 115 13.51 15.19 -17.27
CA LEU A 115 14.17 15.56 -18.54
C LEU A 115 15.40 14.69 -18.85
N HIS A 116 16.07 14.16 -17.83
CA HIS A 116 17.34 13.43 -17.97
C HIS A 116 17.14 11.92 -18.12
N ASN A 117 16.15 11.36 -17.44
CA ASN A 117 15.82 9.95 -17.43
C ASN A 117 14.30 9.71 -17.24
N PRO A 118 13.49 10.02 -18.26
CA PRO A 118 12.03 9.88 -18.17
C PRO A 118 11.56 8.44 -17.94
N ARG A 119 12.39 7.44 -18.31
CA ARG A 119 12.05 6.02 -18.10
C ARG A 119 12.07 5.66 -16.62
N GLU A 120 13.08 6.10 -15.87
CA GLU A 120 13.14 5.85 -14.43
C GLU A 120 12.05 6.61 -13.67
N VAL A 121 11.74 7.84 -14.08
CA VAL A 121 10.62 8.60 -13.50
C VAL A 121 9.29 7.89 -13.75
N ASN A 122 9.07 7.36 -14.95
CA ASN A 122 7.86 6.59 -15.26
C ASN A 122 7.74 5.30 -14.43
N LYS A 123 8.86 4.63 -14.11
CA LYS A 123 8.87 3.48 -13.20
C LYS A 123 8.50 3.90 -11.78
N LEU A 124 9.14 4.96 -11.26
CA LEU A 124 8.84 5.51 -9.94
C LEU A 124 7.36 5.88 -9.80
N LEU A 125 6.79 6.57 -10.80
CA LEU A 125 5.36 6.89 -10.84
C LEU A 125 4.50 5.62 -10.82
N THR A 126 4.89 4.57 -11.54
CA THR A 126 4.12 3.30 -11.54
C THR A 126 4.11 2.70 -10.15
N PHE A 127 5.26 2.73 -9.46
CA PHE A 127 5.39 2.22 -8.09
C PHE A 127 4.56 3.04 -7.09
N ILE A 128 4.67 4.37 -7.12
CA ILE A 128 3.92 5.25 -6.22
C ILE A 128 2.40 5.15 -6.44
N MET A 129 1.95 4.88 -7.66
CA MET A 129 0.52 4.60 -7.93
C MET A 129 0.10 3.20 -7.49
N GLY A 130 0.93 2.19 -7.74
CA GLY A 130 0.57 0.79 -7.58
C GLY A 130 0.71 0.24 -6.17
N ILE A 131 1.78 0.60 -5.44
CA ILE A 131 2.05 0.06 -4.10
C ILE A 131 0.91 0.37 -3.09
N PRO A 132 0.37 1.60 -3.05
CA PRO A 132 -0.75 1.91 -2.15
C PRO A 132 -1.98 1.02 -2.43
N LEU A 133 -2.30 0.81 -3.70
CA LEU A 133 -3.38 -0.08 -4.11
C LEU A 133 -3.09 -1.56 -3.77
N TYR A 134 -1.88 -2.02 -4.04
CA TYR A 134 -1.40 -3.34 -3.63
C TYR A 134 -1.64 -3.57 -2.13
N SER A 135 -1.33 -2.59 -1.28
CA SER A 135 -1.58 -2.64 0.15
C SER A 135 -3.03 -3.00 0.48
N CYS A 136 -3.98 -2.30 -0.15
CA CYS A 136 -5.40 -2.51 0.08
C CYS A 136 -5.84 -3.90 -0.39
N LEU A 137 -5.39 -4.32 -1.58
CA LEU A 137 -5.73 -5.61 -2.17
C LEU A 137 -5.19 -6.79 -1.36
N VAL A 138 -3.94 -6.72 -0.85
CA VAL A 138 -3.38 -7.78 0.01
C VAL A 138 -4.27 -8.00 1.23
N GLY A 139 -4.67 -6.92 1.91
CA GLY A 139 -5.52 -7.02 3.09
C GLY A 139 -6.89 -7.63 2.79
N GLU A 140 -7.51 -7.25 1.68
CA GLU A 140 -8.79 -7.82 1.26
C GLU A 140 -8.67 -9.29 0.85
N LEU A 141 -7.65 -9.66 0.06
CA LEU A 141 -7.44 -11.03 -0.42
C LEU A 141 -7.16 -12.01 0.73
N ILE A 142 -6.29 -11.63 1.67
CA ILE A 142 -5.97 -12.47 2.85
C ILE A 142 -7.25 -12.82 3.62
N VAL A 143 -8.13 -11.84 3.85
CA VAL A 143 -9.37 -12.06 4.61
C VAL A 143 -10.42 -12.81 3.79
N GLN A 144 -10.52 -12.56 2.49
CA GLN A 144 -11.49 -13.24 1.61
C GLN A 144 -11.20 -14.73 1.47
N ARG A 145 -9.92 -15.12 1.49
CA ARG A 145 -9.50 -16.52 1.35
C ARG A 145 -9.91 -17.39 2.54
N HIS A 146 -10.11 -16.80 3.73
CA HIS A 146 -10.42 -17.51 4.97
C HIS A 146 -9.44 -18.67 5.25
N SER A 147 -8.15 -18.43 5.06
CA SER A 147 -7.12 -19.46 5.21
C SER A 147 -6.90 -19.84 6.68
N GLU A 148 -6.36 -21.04 6.94
CA GLU A 148 -6.04 -21.48 8.30
C GLU A 148 -5.03 -20.53 8.97
N GLU A 149 -4.08 -20.00 8.19
CA GLU A 149 -3.07 -19.05 8.66
C GLU A 149 -3.68 -17.71 9.09
N GLU A 150 -4.64 -17.20 8.32
CA GLU A 150 -5.37 -15.98 8.66
C GLU A 150 -6.17 -16.18 9.95
N GLN A 151 -6.89 -17.29 10.06
CA GLN A 151 -7.66 -17.63 11.25
C GLN A 151 -6.79 -17.83 12.49
N GLU A 152 -5.61 -18.44 12.35
CA GLU A 152 -4.66 -18.61 13.45
C GLU A 152 -4.24 -17.24 14.01
N ILE A 153 -3.83 -16.30 13.14
CA ILE A 153 -3.43 -14.95 13.53
C ILE A 153 -4.58 -14.25 14.27
N LEU A 154 -5.78 -14.28 13.69
CA LEU A 154 -6.94 -13.60 14.25
C LEU A 154 -7.40 -14.19 15.59
N SER A 155 -7.37 -15.51 15.73
CA SER A 155 -7.74 -16.19 16.98
C SER A 155 -6.82 -15.80 18.15
N GLN A 156 -5.53 -15.59 17.88
CA GLN A 156 -4.53 -15.21 18.89
C GLN A 156 -4.68 -13.76 19.37
N ILE A 157 -5.39 -12.94 18.60
CA ILE A 157 -5.66 -11.52 18.91
C ILE A 157 -7.16 -11.26 19.10
N GLU A 158 -7.95 -12.30 19.34
CA GLU A 158 -9.39 -12.16 19.55
C GLU A 158 -9.70 -11.47 20.89
N GLN A 159 -8.94 -11.82 21.92
CA GLN A 159 -9.13 -11.30 23.28
C GLN A 159 -8.27 -10.04 23.54
N PRO A 160 -8.74 -9.08 24.34
CA PRO A 160 -7.94 -7.94 24.79
C PRO A 160 -6.59 -8.39 25.37
N GLY A 161 -5.50 -7.75 24.93
CA GLY A 161 -4.13 -8.13 25.32
C GLY A 161 -3.54 -9.31 24.54
N GLY A 162 -4.30 -9.93 23.63
CA GLY A 162 -3.80 -10.94 22.70
C GLY A 162 -2.75 -10.36 21.75
N VAL A 163 -1.67 -11.11 21.51
CA VAL A 163 -0.53 -10.68 20.69
C VAL A 163 -0.07 -11.83 19.80
N TYR A 164 0.13 -11.55 18.51
CA TYR A 164 0.77 -12.45 17.56
C TYR A 164 1.96 -11.79 16.90
N ILE A 165 3.08 -12.51 16.79
CA ILE A 165 4.31 -12.01 16.14
C ILE A 165 4.77 -13.03 15.10
N ILE A 166 5.02 -12.55 13.88
CA ILE A 166 5.47 -13.36 12.75
C ILE A 166 6.64 -12.68 12.03
N GLY A 167 7.66 -13.45 11.66
CA GLY A 167 8.76 -12.92 10.84
C GLY A 167 8.27 -12.52 9.45
N VAL A 168 8.81 -11.43 8.88
CA VAL A 168 8.40 -10.92 7.55
C VAL A 168 8.53 -11.99 6.47
N ASN A 169 9.63 -12.75 6.47
CA ASN A 169 9.81 -13.84 5.51
C ASN A 169 8.75 -14.94 5.65
N ARG A 170 8.32 -15.23 6.88
CA ARG A 170 7.28 -16.22 7.12
C ARG A 170 5.92 -15.68 6.67
N PHE A 171 5.61 -14.42 6.96
CA PHE A 171 4.39 -13.77 6.46
C PHE A 171 4.30 -13.83 4.92
N ARG A 172 5.38 -13.47 4.22
CA ARG A 172 5.43 -13.54 2.75
C ARG A 172 5.24 -14.96 2.22
N GLN A 173 5.77 -15.97 2.92
CA GLN A 173 5.56 -17.37 2.54
C GLN A 173 4.12 -17.84 2.74
N LEU A 174 3.49 -17.46 3.86
CA LEU A 174 2.12 -17.86 4.17
C LEU A 174 1.11 -17.24 3.19
N PHE A 175 1.30 -15.97 2.84
CA PHE A 175 0.38 -15.21 1.99
C PHE A 175 0.94 -14.94 0.59
N GLN A 176 1.83 -15.81 0.09
CA GLN A 176 2.53 -15.60 -1.17
C GLN A 176 1.57 -15.39 -2.35
N GLU A 177 0.55 -16.24 -2.44
CA GLU A 177 -0.45 -16.18 -3.51
C GLU A 177 -1.26 -14.88 -3.45
N ASP A 178 -1.66 -14.44 -2.25
CA ASP A 178 -2.42 -13.20 -2.04
C ASP A 178 -1.57 -11.97 -2.41
N ILE A 179 -0.29 -11.99 -2.04
CA ILE A 179 0.70 -10.96 -2.39
C ILE A 179 0.91 -10.90 -3.91
N ASP A 180 1.15 -12.04 -4.56
CA ASP A 180 1.39 -12.10 -6.00
C ASP A 180 0.14 -11.65 -6.79
N ASN A 181 -1.06 -12.07 -6.35
CA ASN A 181 -2.32 -11.65 -6.94
C ASN A 181 -2.56 -10.15 -6.80
N ALA A 182 -2.40 -9.60 -5.58
CA ALA A 182 -2.51 -8.17 -5.34
C ALA A 182 -1.53 -7.35 -6.20
N PHE A 183 -0.29 -7.83 -6.34
CA PHE A 183 0.73 -7.14 -7.13
C PHE A 183 0.35 -7.12 -8.63
N ASN A 184 -0.13 -8.24 -9.15
CA ASN A 184 -0.58 -8.35 -10.54
C ASN A 184 -1.81 -7.46 -10.81
N GLU A 185 -2.79 -7.45 -9.91
CA GLU A 185 -3.99 -6.64 -10.03
C GLU A 185 -3.69 -5.13 -9.95
N ALA A 186 -2.85 -4.71 -8.99
CA ALA A 186 -2.41 -3.32 -8.87
C ALA A 186 -1.65 -2.87 -10.14
N LYS A 187 -0.73 -3.69 -10.64
CA LYS A 187 0.01 -3.42 -11.89
C LYS A 187 -0.93 -3.29 -13.09
N MET A 188 -1.94 -4.16 -13.19
CA MET A 188 -2.93 -4.09 -14.25
C MET A 188 -3.73 -2.78 -14.19
N LEU A 189 -4.20 -2.38 -13.00
CA LEU A 189 -4.96 -1.14 -12.83
C LEU A 189 -4.14 0.11 -13.17
N VAL A 190 -2.86 0.18 -12.77
CA VAL A 190 -1.97 1.28 -13.18
C VAL A 190 -1.78 1.30 -14.69
N SER A 191 -1.62 0.13 -15.33
CA SER A 191 -1.53 0.03 -16.79
C SER A 191 -2.81 0.49 -17.48
N THR A 192 -3.98 0.12 -16.96
CA THR A 192 -5.28 0.56 -17.49
C THR A 192 -5.42 2.07 -17.36
N PHE A 193 -5.10 2.65 -16.20
CA PHE A 193 -5.11 4.09 -15.98
C PHE A 193 -4.25 4.82 -17.03
N ARG A 194 -3.00 4.40 -17.20
CA ARG A 194 -2.09 5.03 -18.18
C ARG A 194 -2.50 4.84 -19.63
N GLY A 195 -3.15 3.72 -19.94
CA GLY A 195 -3.62 3.39 -21.28
C GLY A 195 -4.95 4.04 -21.67
N THR A 196 -5.73 4.53 -20.69
CA THR A 196 -7.10 5.02 -20.91
C THR A 196 -7.17 6.53 -20.73
N ARG A 197 -7.33 7.27 -21.83
CA ARG A 197 -7.45 8.75 -21.82
C ARG A 197 -8.81 9.29 -22.29
N SER A 198 -9.85 8.46 -22.23
CA SER A 198 -11.21 8.84 -22.65
C SER A 198 -11.98 9.52 -21.52
N GLU A 199 -13.09 10.19 -21.85
CA GLU A 199 -14.03 10.75 -20.86
C GLU A 199 -14.61 9.68 -19.89
N ASN A 200 -14.52 8.40 -20.26
CA ASN A 200 -14.97 7.27 -19.46
C ASN A 200 -13.85 6.61 -18.63
N ALA A 201 -12.62 7.15 -18.63
CA ALA A 201 -11.47 6.53 -17.98
C ALA A 201 -11.71 6.23 -16.50
N ALA A 202 -12.26 7.19 -15.75
CA ALA A 202 -12.59 7.01 -14.34
C ALA A 202 -13.56 5.83 -14.11
N ARG A 203 -14.61 5.73 -14.93
CA ARG A 203 -15.59 4.63 -14.84
C ARG A 203 -14.97 3.26 -15.14
N ILE A 204 -14.07 3.19 -16.11
CA ILE A 204 -13.39 1.93 -16.48
C ILE A 204 -12.44 1.50 -15.36
N VAL A 205 -11.56 2.40 -14.91
CA VAL A 205 -10.54 2.10 -13.89
C VAL A 205 -11.20 1.74 -12.55
N ASN A 206 -12.13 2.56 -12.07
CA ASN A 206 -12.80 2.31 -10.80
C ASN A 206 -13.75 1.10 -10.90
N GLY A 207 -14.40 0.87 -12.04
CA GLY A 207 -15.22 -0.33 -12.24
C GLY A 207 -14.41 -1.63 -12.24
N MET A 208 -13.17 -1.60 -12.75
CA MET A 208 -12.24 -2.74 -12.64
C MET A 208 -11.81 -2.97 -11.19
N LEU A 209 -11.50 -1.89 -10.44
CA LEU A 209 -11.19 -1.98 -9.02
C LEU A 209 -12.35 -2.60 -8.23
N ASP A 210 -13.57 -2.11 -8.42
CA ASP A 210 -14.75 -2.67 -7.74
C ASP A 210 -14.94 -4.14 -8.07
N SER A 211 -14.71 -4.54 -9.33
CA SER A 211 -14.81 -5.94 -9.76
C SER A 211 -13.77 -6.84 -9.07
N MET A 212 -12.54 -6.37 -8.87
CA MET A 212 -11.49 -7.13 -8.16
C MET A 212 -11.88 -7.36 -6.70
N ARG A 213 -12.36 -6.30 -6.05
CA ARG A 213 -12.69 -6.29 -4.62
C ARG A 213 -13.98 -7.06 -4.31
N MET A 214 -14.87 -7.21 -5.30
CA MET A 214 -16.12 -7.95 -5.18
C MET A 214 -16.05 -9.41 -5.67
N LYS A 215 -14.90 -9.91 -6.13
CA LYS A 215 -14.78 -11.32 -6.51
C LYS A 215 -15.11 -12.20 -5.28
N PRO A 216 -16.16 -13.03 -5.32
CA PRO A 216 -16.25 -14.14 -4.38
C PRO A 216 -15.18 -15.16 -4.77
N SER A 217 -14.29 -15.48 -3.83
CA SER A 217 -13.42 -16.66 -3.89
C SER A 217 -14.24 -17.94 -3.91
#